data_AF-A0A534FAW5-F1
#
_entry.id   AF-A0A534FAW5-F1
#
_cell.length_a   1.000
_cell.length_b   1.000
_cell.length_c   1.000
_cell.angle_alpha   90.00
_cell.angle_beta   90.00
_cell.angle_gamma   90.00
#
_symmetry.space_group_name_H-M   'P 1'
#
loop_
_entity.id
_entity.type
_entity.pdbx_description
1 polymer ?
#
loop_
_entity_poly.entity_id
_entity_poly.type
_entity_poly.pdbx_seq_one_letter_code
_entity_poly.pdbx_strand_id
1 'polypeptide(L)'
;MRRLIIPAAGAAMLGAALLSAAAVDFEIPTAEPAEASLTPTQIAGESFHIQNPVHSDGLMHHYVVESRFGLFTAYGRDALAVRLREVAALTTIAKTSDTEVVLKSVSRGIEEDARSIVQVALNPVGTVIGIPKGIAHLFSGYKAEAGEIAAQVRQTSKGGDSHKKEGGRAAQAEHAARQYADRYLGLSAAERRWYAQLRVDPYTNNEVLRRAVKRLARIDAAASFGVRFAPLGVPFAGEVRRALDAIYNEDPAVLRKRRHEALAGFGLSASEMEGFENALLLTPTRQTLLVDAVQGLEGVEGRAELLRHAAAVTAEDEIEVFLSSTCLLLHFHSRTPVARVLAGLRVPTAQRADGHVMVFGAFDDVQWTEDVAAYEHAIREALPGDAGVRELWLAGIASPRAHDALAQLGWEIHDGVEASLGCASSEALAGTAVPTGLRPSGRGPSAP
;
A
#
# COMPACT_ATOMS: atom_id res chain seq x y z
N MET A 1 27.51 77.08 -49.30
CA MET A 1 26.20 76.44 -49.55
C MET A 1 26.12 75.16 -48.72
N ARG A 2 25.00 74.98 -48.01
CA ARG A 2 24.75 74.00 -46.94
C ARG A 2 25.18 72.56 -47.31
N ARG A 3 25.96 71.91 -46.45
CA ARG A 3 26.13 70.44 -46.44
C ARG A 3 25.39 69.86 -45.24
N LEU A 4 24.58 68.86 -45.57
CA LEU A 4 23.62 68.13 -44.76
C LEU A 4 24.34 67.28 -43.71
N ILE A 5 23.88 67.33 -42.46
CA ILE A 5 24.26 66.42 -41.38
C ILE A 5 23.36 65.19 -41.49
N ILE A 6 23.94 64.00 -41.68
CA ILE A 6 23.26 62.70 -41.52
C ILE A 6 23.71 62.14 -40.17
N PRO A 7 22.81 61.85 -39.21
CA PRO A 7 23.18 61.05 -38.06
C PRO A 7 23.09 59.56 -38.43
N ALA A 8 24.18 58.84 -38.22
CA ALA A 8 24.25 57.39 -38.32
C ALA A 8 23.44 56.75 -37.18
N ALA A 9 22.50 55.87 -37.54
CA ALA A 9 21.74 55.04 -36.61
C ALA A 9 22.65 53.94 -36.03
N GLY A 10 22.93 54.02 -34.73
CA GLY A 10 23.48 52.91 -33.95
C GLY A 10 22.37 52.29 -33.10
N ALA A 11 21.72 51.25 -33.62
CA ALA A 11 20.78 50.44 -32.84
C ALA A 11 21.56 49.31 -32.16
N ALA A 12 21.87 49.48 -30.87
CA ALA A 12 22.29 48.38 -30.01
C ALA A 12 21.03 47.61 -29.59
N MET A 13 20.77 46.45 -30.21
CA MET A 13 19.81 45.48 -29.67
C MET A 13 20.47 44.79 -28.47
N LEU A 14 20.09 45.18 -27.25
CA LEU A 14 20.20 44.30 -26.10
C LEU A 14 19.20 43.15 -26.28
N GLY A 15 19.70 41.97 -26.59
CA GLY A 15 18.92 40.73 -26.50
C GLY A 15 18.66 40.43 -25.03
N ALA A 16 17.47 40.80 -24.53
CA ALA A 16 16.95 40.25 -23.29
C ALA A 16 16.58 38.78 -23.56
N ALA A 17 17.43 37.86 -23.11
CA ALA A 17 17.03 36.47 -22.97
C ALA A 17 15.93 36.41 -21.91
N LEU A 18 14.68 36.39 -22.35
CA LEU A 18 13.55 36.00 -21.51
C LEU A 18 13.74 34.52 -21.19
N LEU A 19 14.32 34.22 -20.02
CA LEU A 19 14.03 32.95 -19.37
C LEU A 19 12.52 32.97 -19.10
N SER A 20 11.75 32.27 -19.93
CA SER A 20 10.38 31.92 -19.59
C SER A 20 10.49 30.95 -18.42
N ALA A 21 10.31 31.44 -17.20
CA ALA A 21 9.94 30.58 -16.09
C ALA A 21 8.61 29.95 -16.51
N ALA A 22 8.62 28.69 -16.94
CA ALA A 22 7.40 27.95 -17.17
C ALA A 22 6.61 28.04 -15.86
N ALA A 23 5.43 28.68 -15.90
CA ALA A 23 4.52 28.63 -14.78
C ALA A 23 4.26 27.13 -14.51
N VAL A 24 4.58 26.68 -13.31
CA VAL A 24 4.30 25.30 -12.92
C VAL A 24 2.80 25.24 -12.68
N ASP A 25 2.04 24.97 -13.74
CA ASP A 25 0.62 24.70 -13.62
C ASP A 25 0.48 23.32 -12.94
N PHE A 26 0.03 23.35 -11.69
CA PHE A 26 -0.30 22.17 -10.89
C PHE A 26 -1.75 21.74 -11.16
N GLU A 27 -1.96 20.44 -11.18
CA GLU A 27 -3.30 19.86 -11.26
C GLU A 27 -4.04 19.99 -9.93
N ILE A 28 -5.35 20.17 -10.02
CA ILE A 28 -6.26 20.08 -8.89
C ILE A 28 -7.08 18.82 -9.11
N PRO A 29 -6.88 17.76 -8.31
CA PRO A 29 -7.61 16.52 -8.47
C PRO A 29 -9.12 16.73 -8.45
N THR A 30 -9.79 16.22 -9.48
CA THR A 30 -11.24 16.29 -9.61
C THR A 30 -11.87 14.95 -9.24
N ALA A 31 -13.05 15.00 -8.61
CA ALA A 31 -13.81 13.79 -8.35
C ALA A 31 -14.28 13.15 -9.67
N GLU A 32 -14.21 11.83 -9.74
CA GLU A 32 -14.55 11.03 -10.92
C GLU A 32 -15.75 10.10 -10.64
N PRO A 33 -16.51 9.69 -11.67
CA PRO A 33 -17.47 8.61 -11.51
C PRO A 33 -16.74 7.31 -11.10
N ALA A 34 -17.35 6.51 -10.22
CA ALA A 34 -16.76 5.23 -9.77
C ALA A 34 -16.43 4.28 -10.94
N GLU A 35 -17.18 4.37 -12.04
CA GLU A 35 -16.96 3.60 -13.28
C GLU A 35 -15.64 3.93 -14.00
N ALA A 36 -14.98 5.04 -13.65
CA ALA A 36 -13.69 5.41 -14.24
C ALA A 36 -12.58 4.47 -13.78
N SER A 37 -12.62 4.00 -12.53
CA SER A 37 -11.57 3.18 -11.92
C SER A 37 -12.04 1.80 -11.42
N LEU A 38 -13.35 1.52 -11.40
CA LEU A 38 -13.92 0.28 -10.85
C LEU A 38 -14.85 -0.47 -11.82
N THR A 39 -14.87 -1.79 -11.69
CA THR A 39 -15.85 -2.67 -12.37
C THR A 39 -17.23 -2.62 -11.70
N PRO A 40 -18.33 -2.98 -12.39
CA PRO A 40 -19.68 -2.98 -11.79
C PRO A 40 -19.80 -3.79 -10.49
N THR A 41 -19.09 -4.93 -10.41
CA THR A 41 -19.08 -5.80 -9.21
C THR A 41 -18.28 -5.22 -8.04
N GLN A 42 -17.37 -4.28 -8.31
CA GLN A 42 -16.67 -3.52 -7.27
C GLN A 42 -17.45 -2.28 -6.85
N ILE A 43 -18.27 -1.71 -7.74
CA ILE A 43 -19.13 -0.55 -7.44
C ILE A 43 -20.30 -0.95 -6.56
N ALA A 44 -20.94 -2.08 -6.82
CA ALA A 44 -22.08 -2.53 -6.04
C ALA A 44 -22.11 -4.05 -5.88
N GLY A 45 -22.46 -4.49 -4.67
CA GLY A 45 -22.68 -5.89 -4.32
C GLY A 45 -23.88 -6.07 -3.41
N GLU A 46 -24.12 -7.30 -2.95
CA GLU A 46 -25.35 -7.66 -2.23
C GLU A 46 -25.60 -6.85 -0.93
N SER A 47 -24.55 -6.35 -0.27
CA SER A 47 -24.66 -5.59 0.97
C SER A 47 -23.81 -4.33 0.99
N PHE A 48 -23.38 -3.85 -0.17
CA PHE A 48 -22.62 -2.60 -0.28
C PHE A 48 -22.79 -1.89 -1.61
N HIS A 49 -22.47 -0.62 -1.62
CA HIS A 49 -22.15 0.16 -2.81
C HIS A 49 -21.00 1.13 -2.52
N ILE A 50 -20.31 1.60 -3.55
CA ILE A 50 -19.28 2.62 -3.44
C ILE A 50 -19.93 4.00 -3.57
N GLN A 51 -19.56 4.91 -2.66
CA GLN A 51 -19.98 6.29 -2.75
C GLN A 51 -19.47 6.92 -4.05
N ASN A 52 -20.35 7.67 -4.73
CA ASN A 52 -20.06 8.32 -6.00
C ASN A 52 -20.33 9.84 -5.86
N PRO A 53 -19.44 10.73 -6.31
CA PRO A 53 -18.18 10.47 -7.02
C PRO A 53 -17.05 9.94 -6.12
N VAL A 54 -16.06 9.26 -6.74
CA VAL A 54 -14.80 8.87 -6.12
C VAL A 54 -13.85 10.06 -6.15
N HIS A 55 -13.16 10.33 -5.05
CA HIS A 55 -12.21 11.43 -4.95
C HIS A 55 -10.77 10.92 -5.05
N SER A 56 -9.86 11.74 -5.58
CA SER A 56 -8.42 11.50 -5.64
C SER A 56 -7.70 12.61 -4.88
N ASP A 57 -6.56 12.30 -4.25
CA ASP A 57 -5.63 13.29 -3.69
C ASP A 57 -4.46 13.61 -4.63
N GLY A 58 -4.53 13.13 -5.88
CA GLY A 58 -3.47 13.24 -6.88
C GLY A 58 -2.40 12.16 -6.79
N LEU A 59 -2.55 11.19 -5.88
CA LEU A 59 -1.73 9.99 -5.81
C LEU A 59 -2.61 8.73 -5.76
N MET A 60 -3.68 8.78 -4.96
CA MET A 60 -4.56 7.66 -4.66
C MET A 60 -6.03 8.06 -4.70
N HIS A 61 -6.86 7.10 -5.09
CA HIS A 61 -8.30 7.21 -4.91
C HIS A 61 -8.68 6.98 -3.44
N HIS A 62 -9.67 7.73 -2.97
CA HIS A 62 -10.30 7.59 -1.66
C HIS A 62 -11.68 6.98 -1.86
N TYR A 63 -11.79 5.68 -1.60
CA TYR A 63 -13.05 4.97 -1.72
C TYR A 63 -13.80 4.93 -0.38
N VAL A 64 -15.12 5.02 -0.45
CA VAL A 64 -16.01 4.81 0.69
C VAL A 64 -16.99 3.70 0.34
N VAL A 65 -16.89 2.58 1.06
CA VAL A 65 -17.79 1.44 0.95
C VAL A 65 -18.96 1.66 1.89
N GLU A 66 -20.11 2.02 1.31
CA GLU A 66 -21.37 2.13 2.04
C GLU A 66 -22.01 0.76 2.19
N SER A 67 -22.15 0.27 3.42
CA SER A 67 -22.73 -1.04 3.71
C SER A 67 -23.77 -0.96 4.82
N ARG A 68 -24.72 -1.91 4.83
CA ARG A 68 -25.61 -2.13 5.98
C ARG A 68 -24.87 -2.44 7.29
N PHE A 69 -23.58 -2.78 7.22
CA PHE A 69 -22.73 -3.05 8.38
C PHE A 69 -21.95 -1.83 8.88
N GLY A 70 -21.98 -0.71 8.15
CA GLY A 70 -21.21 0.49 8.44
C GLY A 70 -20.59 1.09 7.19
N LEU A 71 -19.84 2.16 7.41
CA LEU A 71 -19.06 2.85 6.39
C LEU A 71 -17.60 2.46 6.54
N PHE A 72 -16.97 2.05 5.44
CA PHE A 72 -15.57 1.63 5.44
C PHE A 72 -14.80 2.43 4.40
N THR A 73 -13.80 3.18 4.84
CA THR A 73 -12.89 3.90 3.94
C THR A 73 -11.79 2.97 3.44
N ALA A 74 -11.28 3.27 2.25
CA ALA A 74 -10.14 2.60 1.65
C ALA A 74 -9.28 3.61 0.88
N TYR A 75 -7.99 3.66 1.24
CA TYR A 75 -6.98 4.44 0.55
C TYR A 75 -6.38 3.59 -0.58
N GLY A 76 -6.87 3.83 -1.79
CA GLY A 76 -6.51 3.11 -3.00
C GLY A 76 -7.18 1.74 -3.20
N ARG A 77 -6.95 1.16 -4.38
CA ARG A 77 -7.64 -0.05 -4.87
C ARG A 77 -7.31 -1.31 -4.08
N ASP A 78 -6.08 -1.44 -3.57
CA ASP A 78 -5.69 -2.61 -2.77
C ASP A 78 -6.43 -2.62 -1.42
N ALA A 79 -6.50 -1.47 -0.74
CA ALA A 79 -7.29 -1.32 0.48
C ALA A 79 -8.78 -1.56 0.21
N LEU A 80 -9.29 -1.10 -0.95
CA LEU A 80 -10.68 -1.35 -1.35
C LEU A 80 -10.94 -2.86 -1.51
N ALA A 81 -10.06 -3.58 -2.19
CA ALA A 81 -10.18 -5.03 -2.36
C ALA A 81 -10.28 -5.77 -1.01
N VAL A 82 -9.53 -5.33 -0.01
CA VAL A 82 -9.62 -5.83 1.37
C VAL A 82 -10.99 -5.52 1.98
N ARG A 83 -11.44 -4.26 1.93
CA ARG A 83 -12.77 -3.85 2.46
C ARG A 83 -13.92 -4.62 1.82
N LEU A 84 -13.91 -4.80 0.50
CA LEU A 84 -14.96 -5.53 -0.21
C LEU A 84 -15.03 -6.99 0.24
N ARG A 85 -13.89 -7.65 0.46
CA ARG A 85 -13.84 -9.02 0.98
C ARG A 85 -14.37 -9.12 2.40
N GLU A 86 -14.05 -8.16 3.25
CA GLU A 86 -14.56 -8.09 4.62
C GLU A 86 -16.08 -7.88 4.67
N VAL A 87 -16.62 -7.02 3.81
CA VAL A 87 -18.07 -6.82 3.70
C VAL A 87 -18.76 -8.07 3.15
N ALA A 88 -18.15 -8.77 2.20
CA ALA A 88 -18.65 -10.07 1.73
C ALA A 88 -18.66 -11.13 2.86
N ALA A 89 -17.64 -11.14 3.71
CA ALA A 89 -17.60 -12.01 4.89
C ALA A 89 -18.70 -11.64 5.90
N LEU A 90 -18.91 -10.36 6.19
CA LEU A 90 -20.01 -9.90 7.05
C LEU A 90 -21.38 -10.27 6.48
N THR A 91 -21.55 -10.18 5.16
CA THR A 91 -22.77 -10.62 4.46
C THR A 91 -23.03 -12.10 4.66
N THR A 92 -21.97 -12.91 4.57
CA THR A 92 -22.02 -14.36 4.75
C THR A 92 -22.37 -14.75 6.18
N ILE A 93 -21.74 -14.08 7.15
CA ILE A 93 -22.09 -14.19 8.57
C ILE A 93 -23.57 -13.86 8.79
N ALA A 94 -24.06 -12.76 8.21
CA ALA A 94 -25.44 -12.27 8.40
C ALA A 94 -26.52 -13.24 7.90
N LYS A 95 -26.24 -14.01 6.84
CA LYS A 95 -27.18 -14.98 6.26
C LYS A 95 -27.44 -16.20 7.17
N THR A 96 -26.60 -16.42 8.17
CA THR A 96 -26.82 -17.47 9.16
C THR A 96 -27.80 -16.94 10.21
N SER A 97 -29.05 -17.44 10.22
CA SER A 97 -30.24 -16.83 10.83
C SER A 97 -30.11 -16.39 12.30
N ASP A 98 -29.28 -17.05 13.10
CA ASP A 98 -29.01 -16.70 14.51
C ASP A 98 -27.97 -15.57 14.68
N THR A 99 -27.36 -15.13 13.60
CA THR A 99 -26.24 -14.16 13.59
C THR A 99 -26.68 -12.75 13.17
N GLU A 100 -27.89 -12.59 12.63
CA GLU A 100 -28.42 -11.28 12.28
C GLU A 100 -28.64 -10.39 13.52
N VAL A 101 -29.06 -11.00 14.64
CA VAL A 101 -29.17 -10.35 15.97
C VAL A 101 -27.78 -9.96 16.50
N VAL A 102 -26.77 -10.79 16.25
CA VAL A 102 -25.37 -10.54 16.61
C VAL A 102 -24.82 -9.31 15.88
N LEU A 103 -25.06 -9.20 14.57
CA LEU A 103 -24.55 -8.08 13.77
C LEU A 103 -25.25 -6.75 14.08
N LYS A 104 -26.58 -6.76 14.30
CA LYS A 104 -27.33 -5.56 14.72
C LYS A 104 -26.85 -4.99 16.06
N SER A 105 -26.29 -5.84 16.94
CA SER A 105 -25.71 -5.40 18.22
C SER A 105 -24.29 -4.83 18.10
N VAL A 106 -23.56 -5.19 17.03
CA VAL A 106 -22.18 -4.72 16.78
C VAL A 106 -22.19 -3.35 16.08
N SER A 107 -23.16 -3.10 15.19
CA SER A 107 -23.28 -1.85 14.44
C SER A 107 -23.68 -0.64 15.29
N ARG A 108 -24.56 -0.83 16.28
CA ARG A 108 -25.07 0.27 17.14
C ARG A 108 -23.98 0.92 18.01
N GLY A 109 -22.84 0.25 18.24
CA GLY A 109 -21.70 0.80 18.99
C GLY A 109 -20.64 1.53 18.16
N ILE A 110 -20.86 1.73 16.86
CA ILE A 110 -19.89 2.34 15.92
C ILE A 110 -20.40 3.68 15.37
N GLU A 111 -21.68 3.99 15.60
CA GLU A 111 -22.32 5.20 15.07
C GLU A 111 -21.68 6.51 15.54
N GLU A 112 -20.94 6.52 16.66
CA GLU A 112 -20.33 7.72 17.22
C GLU A 112 -18.98 8.07 16.58
N ASP A 113 -18.07 7.10 16.40
CA ASP A 113 -16.75 7.32 15.77
C ASP A 113 -16.84 7.48 14.24
N ALA A 114 -17.80 6.80 13.60
CA ALA A 114 -18.00 6.91 12.16
C ALA A 114 -18.36 8.35 11.75
N ARG A 115 -19.15 9.08 12.56
CA ARG A 115 -19.62 10.44 12.23
C ARG A 115 -18.49 11.42 11.91
N SER A 116 -17.31 11.29 12.52
CA SER A 116 -16.18 12.20 12.26
C SER A 116 -15.51 11.96 10.90
N ILE A 117 -15.31 10.69 10.53
CA ILE A 117 -14.74 10.30 9.22
C ILE A 117 -15.76 10.57 8.10
N VAL A 118 -17.03 10.31 8.41
CA VAL A 118 -18.19 10.57 7.56
C VAL A 118 -18.33 12.05 7.21
N GLN A 119 -18.07 12.98 8.13
CA GLN A 119 -18.20 14.42 7.81
C GLN A 119 -17.15 14.92 6.81
N VAL A 120 -15.93 14.35 6.82
CA VAL A 120 -14.88 14.68 5.85
C VAL A 120 -15.17 14.05 4.49
N ALA A 121 -15.72 12.83 4.47
CA ALA A 121 -16.06 12.10 3.24
C ALA A 121 -17.41 12.50 2.61
N LEU A 122 -18.40 12.93 3.40
CA LEU A 122 -19.74 13.27 2.92
C LEU A 122 -19.92 14.74 2.53
N ASN A 123 -19.04 15.65 2.96
CA ASN A 123 -19.12 17.08 2.63
C ASN A 123 -17.85 17.64 1.94
N PRO A 124 -17.38 17.08 0.81
CA PRO A 124 -16.16 17.53 0.15
C PRO A 124 -16.34 18.73 -0.79
N VAL A 125 -17.54 19.33 -0.91
CA VAL A 125 -17.79 20.41 -1.90
C VAL A 125 -16.91 21.63 -1.60
N GLY A 126 -15.78 21.73 -2.32
CA GLY A 126 -14.78 22.80 -2.23
C GLY A 126 -13.50 22.47 -1.45
N THR A 127 -13.33 21.24 -0.94
CA THR A 127 -12.12 20.85 -0.20
C THR A 127 -11.28 19.90 -1.04
N VAL A 128 -10.06 20.32 -1.40
CA VAL A 128 -9.04 19.43 -1.96
C VAL A 128 -8.70 18.39 -0.89
N ILE A 129 -8.87 17.10 -1.20
CA ILE A 129 -8.44 16.03 -0.29
C ILE A 129 -6.91 15.97 -0.37
N GLY A 130 -6.26 16.24 0.76
CA GLY A 130 -4.80 16.17 0.84
C GLY A 130 -4.31 14.73 1.02
N ILE A 131 -3.08 14.48 0.61
CA ILE A 131 -2.40 13.21 0.82
C ILE A 131 -2.24 12.96 2.33
N PRO A 132 -2.59 11.77 2.86
CA PRO A 132 -2.45 11.49 4.29
C PRO A 132 -1.00 11.68 4.76
N LYS A 133 -0.81 12.27 5.95
CA LYS A 133 0.53 12.60 6.48
C LYS A 133 1.49 11.40 6.55
N GLY A 134 0.96 10.19 6.78
CA GLY A 134 1.76 8.97 6.77
C GLY A 134 2.34 8.64 5.40
N ILE A 135 1.63 8.96 4.32
CA ILE A 135 2.11 8.76 2.95
C ILE A 135 3.26 9.70 2.62
N ALA A 136 3.22 10.95 3.10
CA ALA A 136 4.32 11.90 2.92
C ALA A 136 5.66 11.37 3.47
N HIS A 137 5.63 10.52 4.49
CA HIS A 137 6.83 9.89 5.05
C HIS A 137 7.52 8.98 4.03
N LEU A 138 6.81 8.31 3.11
CA LEU A 138 7.39 7.44 2.06
C LEU A 138 8.43 8.17 1.19
N PHE A 139 8.24 9.48 1.01
CA PHE A 139 9.07 10.31 0.15
C PHE A 139 10.21 11.02 0.89
N SER A 140 10.21 10.96 2.22
CA SER A 140 11.24 11.57 3.06
C SER A 140 12.50 10.70 3.12
N GLY A 141 13.66 11.29 2.83
CA GLY A 141 14.94 10.59 2.91
C GLY A 141 15.43 10.38 4.34
N TYR A 142 15.48 9.13 4.82
CA TYR A 142 15.87 8.82 6.20
C TYR A 142 17.37 8.94 6.48
N LYS A 143 18.23 9.02 5.45
CA LYS A 143 19.67 9.27 5.65
C LYS A 143 19.94 10.65 6.26
N ALA A 144 19.13 11.65 5.91
CA ALA A 144 19.18 12.97 6.53
C ALA A 144 18.71 12.89 8.00
N GLU A 145 17.62 12.18 8.26
CA GLU A 145 17.03 12.00 9.58
C GLU A 145 17.95 11.19 10.53
N ALA A 146 18.60 10.13 10.04
CA ALA A 146 19.59 9.37 10.79
C ALA A 146 20.85 10.20 11.11
N GLY A 147 21.25 11.11 10.22
CA GLY A 147 22.32 12.08 10.47
C GLY A 147 21.96 13.08 11.57
N GLU A 148 20.72 13.56 11.58
CA GLU A 148 20.18 14.45 12.62
C GLU A 148 20.05 13.75 13.98
N ILE A 149 19.52 12.52 14.00
CA ILE A 149 19.45 11.69 15.21
C ILE A 149 20.86 11.38 15.73
N ALA A 150 21.81 11.03 14.86
CA ALA A 150 23.20 10.80 15.27
C ALA A 150 23.87 12.07 15.81
N ALA A 151 23.56 13.24 15.25
CA ALA A 151 24.02 14.54 15.76
C ALA A 151 23.41 14.85 17.13
N GLN A 152 22.11 14.60 17.31
CA GLN A 152 21.39 14.80 18.57
C GLN A 152 21.83 13.81 19.67
N VAL A 153 22.13 12.57 19.30
CA VAL A 153 22.72 11.56 20.20
C VAL A 153 24.15 11.95 20.59
N ARG A 154 24.96 12.48 19.67
CA ARG A 154 26.30 13.01 20.00
C ARG A 154 26.25 14.23 20.92
N GLN A 155 25.25 15.10 20.75
CA GLN A 155 25.03 16.24 21.63
C GLN A 155 24.55 15.81 23.02
N THR A 156 23.65 14.83 23.10
CA THR A 156 23.17 14.29 24.38
C THR A 156 24.14 13.34 25.08
N SER A 157 25.10 12.74 24.35
CA SER A 157 26.15 11.88 24.92
C SER A 157 27.34 12.66 25.49
N LYS A 158 27.38 13.99 25.31
CA LYS A 158 28.29 14.87 26.06
C LYS A 158 27.79 15.20 27.48
N GLY A 159 26.59 14.74 27.87
CA GLY A 159 26.07 14.75 29.25
C GLY A 159 25.93 13.32 29.78
N GLY A 160 26.40 13.08 31.00
CA GLY A 160 26.72 11.74 31.55
C GLY A 160 25.58 10.72 31.71
N ASP A 161 26.02 9.52 32.14
CA ASP A 161 25.30 8.29 32.51
C ASP A 161 24.85 7.33 31.39
N SER A 162 25.78 6.45 30.97
CA SER A 162 25.55 5.28 30.13
C SER A 162 24.69 4.19 30.80
N HIS A 163 24.68 4.10 32.14
CA HIS A 163 23.98 3.02 32.85
C HIS A 163 22.45 3.17 32.98
N LYS A 164 21.88 4.37 32.80
CA LYS A 164 20.41 4.57 32.83
C LYS A 164 19.72 4.30 31.48
N LYS A 165 20.46 4.30 30.37
CA LYS A 165 19.89 4.16 29.02
C LYS A 165 19.60 2.70 28.64
N GLU A 166 20.39 1.73 29.12
CA GLU A 166 20.16 0.31 28.84
C GLU A 166 18.89 -0.23 29.52
N GLY A 167 18.66 0.11 30.80
CA GLY A 167 17.45 -0.29 31.52
C GLY A 167 16.16 0.30 30.91
N GLY A 168 16.22 1.52 30.36
CA GLY A 168 15.09 2.14 29.67
C GLY A 168 14.76 1.48 28.33
N ARG A 169 15.76 1.08 27.55
CA ARG A 169 15.55 0.40 26.25
C ARG A 169 15.00 -1.01 26.43
N ALA A 170 15.52 -1.78 27.39
CA ALA A 170 14.99 -3.11 27.68
C ALA A 170 13.52 -3.06 28.13
N ALA A 171 13.16 -2.11 28.99
CA ALA A 171 11.77 -1.92 29.43
C ALA A 171 10.83 -1.50 28.28
N GLN A 172 11.30 -0.62 27.38
CA GLN A 172 10.54 -0.22 26.19
C GLN A 172 10.32 -1.40 25.23
N ALA A 173 11.35 -2.22 25.02
CA ALA A 173 11.26 -3.39 24.17
C ALA A 173 10.30 -4.45 24.74
N GLU A 174 10.39 -4.71 26.04
CA GLU A 174 9.44 -5.60 26.73
C GLU A 174 8.00 -5.09 26.63
N HIS A 175 7.80 -3.78 26.77
CA HIS A 175 6.48 -3.17 26.62
C HIS A 175 5.94 -3.29 25.19
N ALA A 176 6.75 -3.03 24.17
CA ALA A 176 6.37 -3.20 22.77
C ALA A 176 6.01 -4.66 22.45
N ALA A 177 6.82 -5.62 22.93
CA ALA A 177 6.55 -7.04 22.76
C ALA A 177 5.23 -7.47 23.43
N ARG A 178 4.93 -6.97 24.64
CA ARG A 178 3.66 -7.21 25.31
C ARG A 178 2.48 -6.63 24.53
N GLN A 179 2.58 -5.38 24.06
CA GLN A 179 1.54 -4.76 23.24
C GLN A 179 1.27 -5.53 21.95
N TYR A 180 2.34 -5.97 21.28
CA TYR A 180 2.22 -6.80 20.08
C TYR A 180 1.52 -8.13 20.39
N ALA A 181 1.91 -8.78 21.48
CA ALA A 181 1.32 -10.03 21.93
C ALA A 181 -0.18 -9.88 22.26
N ASP A 182 -0.55 -8.85 23.01
CA ASP A 182 -1.94 -8.56 23.36
C ASP A 182 -2.79 -8.30 22.12
N ARG A 183 -2.21 -7.67 21.09
CA ARG A 183 -2.92 -7.35 19.84
C ARG A 183 -3.10 -8.55 18.92
N TYR A 184 -2.07 -9.38 18.76
CA TYR A 184 -2.03 -10.39 17.69
C TYR A 184 -1.88 -11.84 18.17
N LEU A 185 -1.32 -12.09 19.35
CA LEU A 185 -1.03 -13.46 19.82
C LEU A 185 -2.16 -14.11 20.62
N GLY A 186 -3.28 -13.40 20.84
CA GLY A 186 -4.46 -13.88 21.57
C GLY A 186 -5.54 -14.59 20.72
N LEU A 187 -5.27 -14.89 19.46
CA LEU A 187 -6.29 -15.44 18.54
C LEU A 187 -6.53 -16.94 18.79
N SER A 188 -7.78 -17.32 19.08
CA SER A 188 -8.13 -18.72 19.31
C SER A 188 -8.11 -19.57 18.03
N ALA A 189 -7.97 -20.89 18.17
CA ALA A 189 -8.08 -21.81 17.04
C ALA A 189 -9.46 -21.75 16.36
N ALA A 190 -10.53 -21.47 17.12
CA ALA A 190 -11.87 -21.27 16.57
C ALA A 190 -11.93 -20.01 15.70
N GLU A 191 -11.44 -18.86 16.20
CA GLU A 191 -11.37 -17.62 15.41
C GLU A 191 -10.57 -17.83 14.12
N ARG A 192 -9.40 -18.48 14.17
CA ARG A 192 -8.60 -18.80 12.98
C ARG A 192 -9.37 -19.63 11.95
N ARG A 193 -10.12 -20.66 12.39
CA ARG A 193 -10.97 -21.45 11.48
C ARG A 193 -12.04 -20.60 10.81
N TRP A 194 -12.68 -19.70 11.56
CA TRP A 194 -13.69 -18.79 11.00
C TRP A 194 -13.08 -17.84 9.98
N TYR A 195 -11.93 -17.22 10.27
CA TYR A 195 -11.21 -16.39 9.30
C TYR A 195 -10.80 -17.16 8.04
N ALA A 196 -10.33 -18.40 8.19
CA ALA A 196 -9.99 -19.26 7.06
C ALA A 196 -11.20 -19.60 6.18
N GLN A 197 -12.34 -19.96 6.80
CA GLN A 197 -13.58 -20.26 6.08
C GLN A 197 -14.14 -19.03 5.35
N LEU A 198 -14.09 -17.86 6.00
CA LEU A 198 -14.50 -16.58 5.42
C LEU A 198 -13.47 -16.04 4.44
N ARG A 199 -12.28 -16.64 4.35
CA ARG A 199 -11.16 -16.18 3.54
C ARG A 199 -10.83 -14.71 3.80
N VAL A 200 -10.65 -14.31 5.07
CA VAL A 200 -10.25 -12.95 5.44
C VAL A 200 -9.06 -13.00 6.39
N ASP A 201 -8.12 -12.05 6.24
CA ASP A 201 -6.98 -11.92 7.14
C ASP A 201 -7.44 -11.84 8.62
N PRO A 202 -6.99 -12.76 9.49
CA PRO A 202 -7.34 -12.74 10.90
C PRO A 202 -6.85 -11.50 11.66
N TYR A 203 -5.91 -10.76 11.09
CA TYR A 203 -5.36 -9.53 11.64
C TYR A 203 -5.89 -8.26 10.96
N THR A 204 -7.00 -8.37 10.22
CA THR A 204 -7.75 -7.23 9.68
C THR A 204 -7.96 -6.14 10.74
N ASN A 205 -7.86 -4.87 10.33
CA ASN A 205 -8.22 -3.72 11.15
C ASN A 205 -9.74 -3.42 11.16
N ASN A 206 -10.56 -4.25 10.52
CA ASN A 206 -12.02 -4.09 10.50
C ASN A 206 -12.65 -4.59 11.79
N GLU A 207 -12.85 -3.67 12.74
CA GLU A 207 -13.39 -3.97 14.07
C GLU A 207 -14.83 -4.52 14.05
N VAL A 208 -15.62 -4.26 13.00
CA VAL A 208 -16.95 -4.86 12.82
C VAL A 208 -16.78 -6.37 12.62
N LEU A 209 -15.96 -6.74 11.64
CA LEU A 209 -15.70 -8.13 11.29
C LEU A 209 -15.02 -8.89 12.43
N ARG A 210 -14.01 -8.30 13.08
CA ARG A 210 -13.34 -8.91 14.24
C ARG A 210 -14.32 -9.26 15.35
N ARG A 211 -15.21 -8.34 15.71
CA ARG A 211 -16.23 -8.59 16.75
C ARG A 211 -17.24 -9.65 16.33
N ALA A 212 -17.64 -9.67 15.05
CA ALA A 212 -18.55 -10.67 14.52
C ALA A 212 -17.92 -12.08 14.59
N VAL A 213 -16.70 -12.25 14.09
CA VAL A 213 -15.95 -13.52 14.11
C VAL A 213 -15.70 -13.98 15.55
N LYS A 214 -15.25 -13.08 16.44
CA LYS A 214 -15.00 -13.43 17.85
C LYS A 214 -16.25 -13.94 18.56
N ARG A 215 -17.42 -13.37 18.29
CA ARG A 215 -18.67 -13.83 18.89
C ARG A 215 -19.08 -15.20 18.33
N LEU A 216 -19.00 -15.38 17.02
CA LEU A 216 -19.29 -16.66 16.37
C LEU A 216 -18.37 -17.78 16.86
N ALA A 217 -17.07 -17.51 16.94
CA ALA A 217 -16.10 -18.48 17.43
C ALA A 217 -16.37 -18.91 18.87
N ARG A 218 -16.85 -18.00 19.74
CA ARG A 218 -17.28 -18.33 21.11
C ARG A 218 -18.52 -19.22 21.14
N ILE A 219 -19.50 -18.94 20.28
CA ILE A 219 -20.72 -19.76 20.16
C ILE A 219 -20.37 -21.16 19.62
N ASP A 220 -19.58 -21.23 18.56
CA ASP A 220 -19.11 -22.49 17.97
C ASP A 220 -18.32 -23.32 18.98
N ALA A 221 -17.40 -22.71 19.74
CA ALA A 221 -16.65 -23.41 20.78
C ALA A 221 -17.56 -23.99 21.90
N ALA A 222 -18.69 -23.34 22.19
CA ALA A 222 -19.63 -23.80 23.22
C ALA A 222 -20.59 -24.91 22.73
N ALA A 223 -20.88 -24.97 21.42
CA ALA A 223 -21.95 -25.80 20.88
C ALA A 223 -21.53 -26.74 19.73
N SER A 224 -20.28 -26.69 19.27
CA SER A 224 -19.70 -27.48 18.17
C SER A 224 -20.53 -27.41 16.88
N PHE A 225 -20.73 -26.22 16.34
CA PHE A 225 -21.48 -26.02 15.10
C PHE A 225 -20.58 -26.15 13.87
N GLY A 226 -20.74 -27.23 13.12
CA GLY A 226 -19.99 -27.51 11.88
C GLY A 226 -20.39 -26.63 10.68
N VAL A 227 -20.56 -25.32 10.84
CA VAL A 227 -20.92 -24.41 9.74
C VAL A 227 -19.78 -24.35 8.73
N ARG A 228 -20.13 -24.48 7.44
CA ARG A 228 -19.22 -24.32 6.31
C ARG A 228 -19.85 -23.34 5.32
N PHE A 229 -19.07 -22.38 4.87
CA PHE A 229 -19.52 -21.38 3.90
C PHE A 229 -19.12 -21.77 2.48
N ALA A 230 -19.88 -21.29 1.50
CA ALA A 230 -19.43 -21.30 0.12
C ALA A 230 -18.20 -20.39 -0.04
N PRO A 231 -17.24 -20.72 -0.91
CA PRO A 231 -16.08 -19.85 -1.17
C PRO A 231 -16.52 -18.46 -1.62
N LEU A 232 -15.97 -17.41 -1.00
CA LEU A 232 -16.22 -16.02 -1.43
C LEU A 232 -15.51 -15.71 -2.76
N GLY A 233 -16.16 -14.92 -3.61
CA GLY A 233 -15.79 -14.65 -4.99
C GLY A 233 -14.73 -13.56 -5.23
N VAL A 234 -13.98 -13.13 -4.20
CA VAL A 234 -12.86 -12.19 -4.36
C VAL A 234 -11.53 -12.95 -4.20
N PRO A 235 -10.86 -13.36 -5.29
CA PRO A 235 -9.56 -14.01 -5.23
C PRO A 235 -8.54 -13.23 -4.40
N PHE A 236 -7.49 -13.90 -3.92
CA PHE A 236 -6.32 -13.23 -3.35
C PHE A 236 -5.21 -13.19 -4.38
N ALA A 237 -4.35 -12.17 -4.27
CA ALA A 237 -3.05 -12.23 -4.92
C ALA A 237 -2.27 -13.49 -4.50
N GLY A 238 -1.42 -14.03 -5.37
CA GLY A 238 -0.73 -15.30 -5.14
C GLY A 238 0.11 -15.31 -3.87
N GLU A 239 0.82 -14.21 -3.62
CA GLU A 239 1.64 -13.93 -2.43
C GLU A 239 0.77 -13.88 -1.18
N VAL A 240 -0.31 -13.11 -1.22
CA VAL A 240 -1.28 -12.95 -0.12
C VAL A 240 -1.93 -14.29 0.21
N ARG A 241 -2.32 -15.06 -0.80
CA ARG A 241 -2.88 -16.40 -0.60
C ARG A 241 -1.89 -17.33 0.11
N ARG A 242 -0.63 -17.39 -0.34
CA ARG A 242 0.41 -18.21 0.29
C ARG A 242 0.66 -17.80 1.74
N ALA A 243 0.76 -16.50 2.00
CA ALA A 243 0.93 -15.98 3.36
C ALA A 243 -0.27 -16.35 4.25
N LEU A 244 -1.50 -16.16 3.77
CA LEU A 244 -2.71 -16.51 4.52
C LEU A 244 -2.84 -18.02 4.74
N ASP A 245 -2.54 -18.84 3.74
CA ASP A 245 -2.52 -20.30 3.86
C ASP A 245 -1.55 -20.75 4.97
N ALA A 246 -0.37 -20.11 5.07
CA ALA A 246 0.57 -20.34 6.15
C ALA A 246 -0.02 -19.91 7.51
N ILE A 247 -0.58 -18.70 7.59
CA ILE A 247 -1.20 -18.16 8.82
C ILE A 247 -2.36 -19.03 9.33
N TYR A 248 -3.14 -19.63 8.43
CA TYR A 248 -4.27 -20.49 8.79
C TYR A 248 -3.84 -21.87 9.26
N ASN A 249 -2.85 -22.48 8.59
CA ASN A 249 -2.60 -23.91 8.69
C ASN A 249 -1.36 -24.27 9.50
N GLU A 250 -0.42 -23.35 9.68
CA GLU A 250 0.82 -23.61 10.41
C GLU A 250 0.75 -23.22 11.90
N ASP A 251 1.63 -23.80 12.70
CA ASP A 251 1.79 -23.43 14.10
C ASP A 251 2.39 -22.00 14.21
N PRO A 252 1.76 -21.06 14.93
CA PRO A 252 2.26 -19.69 15.07
C PRO A 252 3.67 -19.59 15.62
N ALA A 253 4.08 -20.48 16.52
CA ALA A 253 5.43 -20.50 17.07
C ALA A 253 6.45 -20.95 16.02
N VAL A 254 6.08 -21.90 15.14
CA VAL A 254 6.91 -22.32 14.01
C VAL A 254 7.06 -21.20 13.00
N LEU A 255 5.97 -20.51 12.65
CA LEU A 255 6.02 -19.34 11.75
C LEU A 255 6.92 -18.23 12.30
N ARG A 256 6.79 -17.89 13.59
CA ARG A 256 7.65 -16.88 14.23
C ARG A 256 9.12 -17.32 14.23
N LYS A 257 9.41 -18.58 14.57
CA LYS A 257 10.78 -19.09 14.56
C LYS A 257 11.39 -19.03 13.16
N ARG A 258 10.69 -19.53 12.14
CA ARG A 258 11.14 -19.49 10.74
C ARG A 258 11.41 -18.06 10.27
N ARG A 259 10.52 -17.14 10.65
CA ARG A 259 10.68 -15.71 10.35
C ARG A 259 11.92 -15.13 11.02
N HIS A 260 12.10 -15.38 12.31
CA HIS A 260 13.26 -14.92 13.07
C HIS A 260 14.58 -15.39 12.43
N GLU A 261 14.64 -16.67 12.05
CA GLU A 261 15.79 -17.25 11.35
C GLU A 261 16.01 -16.60 9.98
N ALA A 262 14.95 -16.30 9.22
CA ALA A 262 15.04 -15.61 7.94
C ALA A 262 15.55 -14.16 8.10
N LEU A 263 15.01 -13.41 9.06
CA LEU A 263 15.45 -12.03 9.34
C LEU A 263 16.95 -11.98 9.69
N ALA A 264 17.42 -12.92 10.51
CA ALA A 264 18.84 -13.07 10.80
C ALA A 264 19.65 -13.41 9.53
N GLY A 265 19.14 -14.33 8.69
CA GLY A 265 19.74 -14.70 7.41
C GLY A 265 19.78 -13.56 6.38
N PHE A 266 18.92 -12.56 6.50
CA PHE A 266 18.95 -11.34 5.69
C PHE A 266 19.95 -10.30 6.18
N GLY A 267 20.57 -10.52 7.35
CA GLY A 267 21.59 -9.64 7.92
C GLY A 267 21.03 -8.54 8.81
N LEU A 268 19.84 -8.71 9.40
CA LEU A 268 19.36 -7.82 10.46
C LEU A 268 20.07 -8.14 11.79
N SER A 269 20.42 -7.09 12.52
CA SER A 269 20.90 -7.18 13.91
C SER A 269 19.76 -7.59 14.85
N ALA A 270 20.12 -8.07 16.05
CA ALA A 270 19.13 -8.45 17.06
C ALA A 270 18.13 -7.31 17.38
N SER A 271 18.60 -6.06 17.45
CA SER A 271 17.73 -4.91 17.68
C SER A 271 16.82 -4.57 16.50
N GLU A 272 17.27 -4.80 15.26
CA GLU A 272 16.44 -4.59 14.07
C GLU A 272 15.37 -5.68 13.95
N MET A 273 15.72 -6.93 14.25
CA MET A 273 14.77 -8.03 14.30
C MET A 273 13.70 -7.77 15.36
N GLU A 274 14.10 -7.39 16.58
CA GLU A 274 13.16 -7.06 17.65
C GLU A 274 12.25 -5.88 17.29
N GLY A 275 12.80 -4.84 16.64
CA GLY A 275 12.02 -3.71 16.15
C GLY A 275 10.98 -4.12 15.10
N PHE A 276 11.38 -4.96 14.14
CA PHE A 276 10.49 -5.47 13.09
C PHE A 276 9.40 -6.40 13.66
N GLU A 277 9.78 -7.35 14.50
CA GLU A 277 8.89 -8.37 15.06
C GLU A 277 7.81 -7.76 15.96
N ASN A 278 8.10 -6.62 16.61
CA ASN A 278 7.20 -5.95 17.54
C ASN A 278 6.56 -4.66 16.98
N ALA A 279 6.78 -4.33 15.71
CA ALA A 279 6.14 -3.18 15.07
C ALA A 279 4.63 -3.41 14.94
N LEU A 280 3.83 -2.54 15.56
CA LEU A 280 2.37 -2.72 15.65
C LEU A 280 1.64 -2.61 14.30
N LEU A 281 2.23 -1.99 13.29
CA LEU A 281 1.68 -1.96 11.93
C LEU A 281 2.10 -3.17 11.10
N LEU A 282 3.05 -3.97 11.58
CA LEU A 282 3.46 -5.22 10.96
C LEU A 282 2.71 -6.39 11.59
N THR A 283 1.47 -6.58 11.15
CA THR A 283 0.69 -7.78 11.50
C THR A 283 1.46 -9.05 11.12
N PRO A 284 1.18 -10.22 11.74
CA PRO A 284 1.86 -11.44 11.34
C PRO A 284 1.69 -11.80 9.84
N THR A 285 0.60 -11.38 9.20
CA THR A 285 0.43 -11.49 7.74
C THR A 285 1.42 -10.57 6.99
N ARG A 286 1.46 -9.28 7.33
CA ARG A 286 2.37 -8.30 6.71
C ARG A 286 3.84 -8.67 6.91
N GLN A 287 4.20 -9.15 8.10
CA GLN A 287 5.54 -9.67 8.38
C GLN A 287 5.90 -10.87 7.49
N THR A 288 4.95 -11.79 7.25
CA THR A 288 5.16 -12.94 6.35
C THR A 288 5.37 -12.46 4.91
N LEU A 289 4.51 -11.56 4.42
CA LEU A 289 4.59 -11.03 3.06
C LEU A 289 5.92 -10.34 2.79
N LEU A 290 6.40 -9.51 3.73
CA LEU A 290 7.68 -8.81 3.59
C LEU A 290 8.87 -9.77 3.60
N VAL A 291 8.86 -10.76 4.49
CA VAL A 291 9.92 -11.76 4.59
C VAL A 291 9.95 -12.62 3.33
N ASP A 292 8.80 -13.02 2.80
CA ASP A 292 8.69 -13.75 1.54
C ASP A 292 9.16 -12.88 0.36
N ALA A 293 8.82 -11.59 0.32
CA ALA A 293 9.26 -10.68 -0.72
C ALA A 293 10.78 -10.49 -0.71
N VAL A 294 11.38 -10.30 0.47
CA VAL A 294 12.83 -10.17 0.64
C VAL A 294 13.55 -11.48 0.34
N GLN A 295 12.96 -12.62 0.68
CA GLN A 295 13.47 -13.91 0.24
C GLN A 295 13.44 -14.04 -1.29
N GLY A 296 12.39 -13.57 -1.95
CA GLY A 296 12.26 -13.55 -3.41
C GLY A 296 13.28 -12.64 -4.12
N LEU A 297 13.95 -11.76 -3.38
CA LEU A 297 15.06 -10.93 -3.85
C LEU A 297 16.43 -11.55 -3.48
N GLU A 298 16.53 -12.87 -3.44
CA GLU A 298 17.79 -13.57 -3.15
C GLU A 298 18.89 -13.19 -4.14
N GLY A 299 20.07 -12.85 -3.61
CA GLY A 299 21.20 -12.34 -4.38
C GLY A 299 21.18 -10.83 -4.64
N VAL A 300 20.09 -10.12 -4.34
CA VAL A 300 20.01 -8.66 -4.47
C VAL A 300 20.66 -7.99 -3.26
N GLU A 301 21.67 -7.14 -3.51
CA GLU A 301 22.33 -6.37 -2.46
C GLU A 301 21.34 -5.42 -1.77
N GLY A 302 21.44 -5.26 -0.44
CA GLY A 302 20.60 -4.29 0.29
C GLY A 302 19.13 -4.68 0.44
N ARG A 303 18.71 -5.90 0.05
CA ARG A 303 17.31 -6.36 0.20
C ARG A 303 16.73 -6.23 1.61
N ALA A 304 17.58 -6.27 2.64
CA ALA A 304 17.20 -6.06 4.04
C ALA A 304 16.74 -4.62 4.35
N GLU A 305 17.06 -3.64 3.50
CA GLU A 305 16.54 -2.28 3.67
C GLU A 305 15.02 -2.28 3.68
N LEU A 306 14.34 -3.09 2.86
CA LEU A 306 12.87 -3.14 2.85
C LEU A 306 12.27 -3.48 4.23
N LEU A 307 12.95 -4.31 5.01
CA LEU A 307 12.51 -4.68 6.37
C LEU A 307 12.74 -3.55 7.36
N ARG A 308 13.89 -2.86 7.26
CA ARG A 308 14.18 -1.69 8.09
C ARG A 308 13.15 -0.58 7.88
N HIS A 309 12.76 -0.38 6.64
CA HIS A 309 11.73 0.58 6.25
C HIS A 309 10.37 0.21 6.83
N ALA A 310 9.93 -1.02 6.59
CA ALA A 310 8.66 -1.51 7.09
C ALA A 310 8.52 -1.37 8.61
N ALA A 311 9.61 -1.58 9.35
CA ALA A 311 9.64 -1.43 10.80
C ALA A 311 9.54 0.02 11.29
N ALA A 312 9.82 1.01 10.43
CA ALA A 312 9.82 2.44 10.74
C ALA A 312 8.55 3.17 10.29
N VAL A 313 7.65 2.49 9.58
CA VAL A 313 6.36 3.04 9.12
C VAL A 313 5.46 3.38 10.31
N THR A 314 4.68 4.45 10.19
CA THR A 314 3.88 5.01 11.31
C THR A 314 2.39 5.13 11.03
N ALA A 315 1.94 4.90 9.80
CA ALA A 315 0.53 4.92 9.43
C ALA A 315 0.07 3.65 8.69
N GLU A 316 -1.23 3.35 8.80
CA GLU A 316 -1.83 2.18 8.16
C GLU A 316 -1.80 2.29 6.62
N ASP A 317 -2.16 3.45 6.08
CA ASP A 317 -2.12 3.68 4.63
C ASP A 317 -0.68 3.60 4.10
N GLU A 318 0.29 4.07 4.88
CA GLU A 318 1.72 4.02 4.54
C GLU A 318 2.22 2.57 4.40
N ILE A 319 1.88 1.68 5.34
CA ILE A 319 2.35 0.29 5.28
C ILE A 319 1.70 -0.48 4.13
N GLU A 320 0.43 -0.22 3.83
CA GLU A 320 -0.26 -0.85 2.70
C GLU A 320 0.38 -0.44 1.37
N VAL A 321 0.59 0.86 1.15
CA VAL A 321 1.27 1.36 -0.06
C VAL A 321 2.69 0.81 -0.17
N PHE A 322 3.44 0.78 0.93
CA PHE A 322 4.79 0.23 0.96
C PHE A 322 4.82 -1.27 0.60
N LEU A 323 3.88 -2.06 1.12
CA LEU A 323 3.76 -3.48 0.81
C LEU A 323 3.47 -3.71 -0.67
N SER A 324 2.49 -2.99 -1.22
CA SER A 324 2.13 -3.10 -2.63
C SER A 324 3.27 -2.65 -3.55
N SER A 325 3.97 -1.57 -3.21
CA SER A 325 5.18 -1.13 -3.92
C SER A 325 6.30 -2.19 -3.86
N THR A 326 6.45 -2.87 -2.72
CA THR A 326 7.45 -3.94 -2.56
C THR A 326 7.09 -5.17 -3.40
N CYS A 327 5.82 -5.54 -3.44
CA CYS A 327 5.32 -6.57 -4.34
C CYS A 327 5.56 -6.20 -5.80
N LEU A 328 5.35 -4.94 -6.18
CA LEU A 328 5.62 -4.46 -7.53
C LEU A 328 7.10 -4.62 -7.91
N LEU A 329 8.03 -4.23 -7.02
CA LEU A 329 9.46 -4.48 -7.17
C LEU A 329 9.76 -5.98 -7.36
N LEU A 330 9.16 -6.86 -6.55
CA LEU A 330 9.37 -8.31 -6.67
C LEU A 330 8.90 -8.84 -8.03
N HIS A 331 7.72 -8.41 -8.50
CA HIS A 331 7.19 -8.81 -9.80
C HIS A 331 8.05 -8.30 -10.96
N PHE A 332 8.57 -7.08 -10.84
CA PHE A 332 9.55 -6.55 -11.78
C PHE A 332 10.84 -7.40 -11.77
N HIS A 333 11.42 -7.66 -10.60
CA HIS A 333 12.66 -8.44 -10.44
C HIS A 333 12.57 -9.83 -11.08
N SER A 334 11.40 -10.49 -10.99
CA SER A 334 11.18 -11.81 -11.58
C SER A 334 11.33 -11.87 -13.11
N ARG A 335 11.25 -10.72 -13.79
CA ARG A 335 11.37 -10.59 -15.25
C ARG A 335 12.65 -9.87 -15.65
N THR A 336 12.99 -8.83 -14.88
CA THR A 336 14.13 -7.96 -15.11
C THR A 336 14.94 -7.87 -13.81
N PRO A 337 15.99 -8.69 -13.65
CA PRO A 337 16.74 -8.75 -12.41
C PRO A 337 17.34 -7.40 -12.01
N VAL A 338 17.05 -6.97 -10.79
CA VAL A 338 17.73 -5.87 -10.11
C VAL A 338 18.98 -6.35 -9.40
N ALA A 339 19.99 -5.48 -9.28
CA ALA A 339 21.26 -5.81 -8.63
C ALA A 339 21.27 -5.41 -7.15
N ARG A 340 20.62 -4.29 -6.81
CA ARG A 340 20.59 -3.75 -5.45
C ARG A 340 19.29 -3.02 -5.14
N VAL A 341 18.84 -3.11 -3.89
CA VAL A 341 17.85 -2.20 -3.31
C VAL A 341 18.59 -1.00 -2.72
N LEU A 342 18.15 0.21 -3.07
CA LEU A 342 18.80 1.44 -2.64
C LEU A 342 18.33 1.85 -1.25
N ALA A 343 19.30 2.07 -0.37
CA ALA A 343 19.09 2.75 0.91
C ALA A 343 18.96 4.26 0.69
N GLY A 344 18.18 4.92 1.54
CA GLY A 344 18.03 6.39 1.60
C GLY A 344 16.63 6.91 1.29
N LEU A 345 15.78 6.10 0.66
CA LEU A 345 14.38 6.39 0.39
C LEU A 345 13.48 5.32 0.99
N ARG A 346 12.30 5.73 1.45
CA ARG A 346 11.33 4.82 2.05
C ARG A 346 10.42 4.16 1.02
N VAL A 347 10.17 4.81 -0.11
CA VAL A 347 9.59 4.16 -1.28
C VAL A 347 10.56 3.10 -1.84
N PRO A 348 10.10 1.87 -2.12
CA PRO A 348 10.94 0.82 -2.69
C PRO A 348 11.65 1.31 -3.95
N THR A 349 12.98 1.34 -3.89
CA THR A 349 13.85 1.83 -4.95
C THR A 349 14.94 0.81 -5.20
N ALA A 350 15.18 0.46 -6.46
CA ALA A 350 16.21 -0.50 -6.84
C ALA A 350 17.09 0.04 -7.96
N GLN A 351 18.25 -0.57 -8.11
CA GLN A 351 19.17 -0.30 -9.20
C GLN A 351 19.55 -1.60 -9.90
N ARG A 352 19.58 -1.56 -11.23
CA ARG A 352 20.05 -2.64 -12.10
C ARG A 352 21.56 -2.59 -12.27
N ALA A 353 22.13 -3.69 -12.78
CA ALA A 353 23.57 -3.80 -13.01
C ALA A 353 24.12 -2.79 -14.04
N ASP A 354 23.27 -2.26 -14.91
CA ASP A 354 23.60 -1.21 -15.89
C ASP A 354 23.50 0.22 -15.31
N GLY A 355 23.19 0.36 -14.02
CA GLY A 355 23.13 1.64 -13.32
C GLY A 355 21.77 2.34 -13.37
N HIS A 356 20.80 1.80 -14.12
CA HIS A 356 19.41 2.30 -14.13
C HIS A 356 18.81 2.22 -12.73
N VAL A 357 18.13 3.28 -12.31
CA VAL A 357 17.48 3.38 -11.01
C VAL A 357 15.98 3.41 -11.21
N MET A 358 15.25 2.55 -10.50
CA MET A 358 13.82 2.43 -10.62
C MET A 358 13.15 2.64 -9.26
N VAL A 359 12.16 3.52 -9.23
CA VAL A 359 11.30 3.79 -8.07
C VAL A 359 9.96 3.12 -8.30
N PHE A 360 9.48 2.34 -7.32
CA PHE A 360 8.25 1.55 -7.42
C PHE A 360 7.15 2.14 -6.53
N GLY A 361 6.10 2.68 -7.17
CA GLY A 361 4.96 3.30 -6.51
C GLY A 361 3.66 2.56 -6.79
N ALA A 362 3.05 1.95 -5.77
CA ALA A 362 1.69 1.41 -5.86
C ALA A 362 0.66 2.53 -5.69
N PHE A 363 0.67 3.49 -6.61
CA PHE A 363 -0.22 4.64 -6.66
C PHE A 363 -1.27 4.43 -7.75
N ASP A 364 -2.51 4.84 -7.52
CA ASP A 364 -3.62 4.55 -8.42
C ASP A 364 -3.76 5.58 -9.56
N ASP A 365 -3.58 6.85 -9.24
CA ASP A 365 -3.84 7.98 -10.14
C ASP A 365 -2.90 9.14 -9.79
N VAL A 366 -1.75 9.18 -10.46
CA VAL A 366 -0.71 10.17 -10.21
C VAL A 366 -0.96 11.42 -11.05
N GLN A 367 -1.32 12.51 -10.38
CA GLN A 367 -1.54 13.83 -10.97
C GLN A 367 -0.43 14.79 -10.51
N TRP A 368 -0.07 15.77 -11.34
CA TRP A 368 0.98 16.74 -11.07
C TRP A 368 0.53 17.84 -10.11
N THR A 369 0.24 17.46 -8.87
CA THR A 369 -0.09 18.40 -7.78
C THR A 369 1.17 19.00 -7.16
N GLU A 370 1.00 20.02 -6.31
CA GLU A 370 2.13 20.61 -5.58
C GLU A 370 2.83 19.57 -4.67
N ASP A 371 2.06 18.72 -4.00
CA ASP A 371 2.60 17.65 -3.15
C ASP A 371 3.38 16.61 -3.98
N VAL A 372 2.85 16.18 -5.13
CA VAL A 372 3.54 15.22 -6.01
C VAL A 372 4.85 15.79 -6.55
N ALA A 373 4.87 17.08 -6.91
CA ALA A 373 6.10 17.74 -7.32
C ALA A 373 7.13 17.84 -6.17
N ALA A 374 6.67 18.09 -4.94
CA ALA A 374 7.55 18.09 -3.77
C ALA A 374 8.12 16.69 -3.47
N TYR A 375 7.31 15.64 -3.63
CA TYR A 375 7.74 14.25 -3.46
C TYR A 375 8.72 13.81 -4.55
N GLU A 376 8.48 14.18 -5.81
CA GLU A 376 9.44 13.99 -6.90
C GLU A 376 10.79 14.60 -6.53
N HIS A 377 10.78 15.86 -6.07
CA HIS A 377 12.00 16.56 -5.73
C HIS A 377 12.75 15.85 -4.61
N ALA A 378 12.04 15.44 -3.55
CA ALA A 378 12.62 14.70 -2.44
C ALA A 378 13.22 13.35 -2.86
N ILE A 379 12.52 12.60 -3.73
CA ILE A 379 13.04 11.36 -4.32
C ILE A 379 14.33 11.65 -5.07
N ARG A 380 14.29 12.60 -6.02
CA ARG A 380 15.41 12.90 -6.92
C ARG A 380 16.66 13.37 -6.16
N GLU A 381 16.51 14.15 -5.11
CA GLU A 381 17.63 14.58 -4.25
C GLU A 381 18.24 13.42 -3.45
N ALA A 382 17.46 12.39 -3.12
CA ALA A 382 17.93 11.23 -2.39
C ALA A 382 18.57 10.15 -3.28
N LEU A 383 18.34 10.20 -4.60
CA LEU A 383 18.94 9.27 -5.55
C LEU A 383 20.46 9.51 -5.68
N PRO A 384 21.24 8.47 -6.03
CA PRO A 384 22.66 8.63 -6.34
C PRO A 384 22.89 9.66 -7.44
N GLY A 385 23.85 10.57 -7.27
CA GLY A 385 24.16 11.62 -8.26
C GLY A 385 24.74 11.09 -9.57
N ASP A 386 25.19 9.84 -9.59
CA ASP A 386 25.65 9.08 -10.75
C ASP A 386 24.59 8.07 -11.26
N ALA A 387 23.33 8.21 -10.83
CA ALA A 387 22.24 7.41 -11.38
C ALA A 387 22.20 7.55 -12.90
N GLY A 388 22.05 6.41 -13.60
CA GLY A 388 21.85 6.39 -15.04
C GLY A 388 20.46 6.91 -15.41
N VAL A 389 19.72 6.14 -16.19
CA VAL A 389 18.30 6.42 -16.43
C VAL A 389 17.52 6.25 -15.11
N ARG A 390 16.58 7.16 -14.85
CA ARG A 390 15.66 7.10 -13.73
C ARG A 390 14.29 6.69 -14.23
N GLU A 391 13.79 5.59 -13.73
CA GLU A 391 12.50 5.03 -14.12
C GLU A 391 11.51 5.13 -12.95
N LEU A 392 10.27 5.51 -13.24
CA LEU A 392 9.17 5.49 -12.28
C LEU A 392 8.17 4.43 -12.70
N TRP A 393 8.02 3.39 -11.88
CA TRP A 393 7.14 2.27 -12.11
C TRP A 393 5.89 2.39 -11.24
N LEU A 394 4.75 2.69 -11.86
CA LEU A 394 3.47 3.00 -11.22
C LEU A 394 2.45 1.90 -11.45
N ALA A 395 1.87 1.37 -10.37
CA ALA A 395 0.82 0.35 -10.47
C ALA A 395 -0.39 0.84 -11.28
N GLY A 396 -0.91 2.02 -10.92
CA GLY A 396 -1.94 2.77 -11.64
C GLY A 396 -1.36 3.70 -12.69
N ILE A 397 -2.12 4.70 -13.10
CA ILE A 397 -1.80 5.58 -14.23
C ILE A 397 -1.24 6.94 -13.79
N ALA A 398 -0.47 7.60 -14.65
CA ALA A 398 -0.15 9.02 -14.50
C ALA A 398 -0.96 9.86 -15.48
N SER A 399 -1.41 11.05 -15.04
CA SER A 399 -2.09 12.00 -15.93
C SER A 399 -1.16 12.43 -17.07
N PRO A 400 -1.68 12.90 -18.23
CA PRO A 400 -0.85 13.45 -19.29
C PRO A 400 0.07 14.58 -18.81
N ARG A 401 -0.42 15.41 -17.88
CA ARG A 401 0.35 16.53 -17.32
C ARG A 401 1.46 16.05 -16.38
N ALA A 402 1.20 15.02 -15.58
CA ALA A 402 2.21 14.36 -14.75
C ALA A 402 3.28 13.69 -15.61
N HIS A 403 2.88 13.00 -16.70
CA HIS A 403 3.81 12.46 -17.70
C HIS A 403 4.74 13.54 -18.24
N ASP A 404 4.18 14.65 -18.73
CA ASP A 404 4.96 15.75 -19.29
C ASP A 404 5.92 16.35 -18.25
N ALA A 405 5.47 16.54 -17.01
CA ALA A 405 6.28 17.12 -15.95
C ALA A 405 7.46 16.23 -15.54
N LEU A 406 7.16 14.95 -15.27
CA LEU A 406 8.15 13.96 -14.85
C LEU A 406 9.16 13.70 -15.96
N ALA A 407 8.72 13.64 -17.23
CA ALA A 407 9.61 13.51 -18.38
C ALA A 407 10.55 14.71 -18.54
N GLN A 408 10.06 15.94 -18.33
CA GLN A 408 10.91 17.14 -18.33
C GLN A 408 11.95 17.12 -17.20
N LEU A 409 11.65 16.46 -16.08
CA LEU A 409 12.56 16.24 -14.96
C LEU A 409 13.50 15.05 -15.18
N GLY A 410 13.39 14.36 -16.32
CA GLY A 410 14.25 13.28 -16.77
C GLY A 410 13.91 11.93 -16.14
N TRP A 411 12.62 11.66 -15.95
CA TRP A 411 12.08 10.34 -15.61
C TRP A 411 11.56 9.62 -16.86
N GLU A 412 11.83 8.32 -16.95
CA GLU A 412 11.10 7.39 -17.82
C GLU A 412 9.95 6.78 -17.02
N ILE A 413 8.72 6.86 -17.53
CA ILE A 413 7.52 6.55 -16.75
C ILE A 413 6.89 5.29 -17.32
N HIS A 414 6.68 4.31 -16.45
CA HIS A 414 6.01 3.05 -16.74
C HIS A 414 4.80 2.95 -15.84
N ASP A 415 3.62 3.22 -16.37
CA ASP A 415 2.37 3.24 -15.63
C ASP A 415 1.40 2.14 -16.11
N GLY A 416 0.35 1.89 -15.35
CA GLY A 416 -0.59 0.79 -15.57
C GLY A 416 0.08 -0.59 -15.48
N VAL A 417 1.23 -0.68 -14.79
CA VAL A 417 2.08 -1.88 -14.86
C VAL A 417 1.49 -3.05 -14.07
N GLU A 418 0.49 -2.82 -13.24
CA GLU A 418 -0.25 -3.88 -12.55
C GLU A 418 -0.85 -4.87 -13.57
N ALA A 419 -1.40 -4.36 -14.68
CA ALA A 419 -1.98 -5.16 -15.76
C ALA A 419 -0.91 -5.91 -16.58
N SER A 420 0.31 -5.35 -16.70
CA SER A 420 1.39 -5.92 -17.52
C SER A 420 2.31 -6.87 -16.74
N LEU A 421 2.46 -6.65 -15.43
CA LEU A 421 3.29 -7.45 -14.52
C LEU A 421 2.51 -8.58 -13.84
N GLY A 422 1.20 -8.69 -14.08
CA GLY A 422 0.34 -9.73 -13.49
C GLY A 422 0.26 -9.63 -11.97
N CYS A 423 0.41 -8.42 -11.43
CA CYS A 423 0.22 -8.17 -10.00
C CYS A 423 -1.26 -8.42 -9.70
N ALA A 424 -1.52 -9.40 -8.85
CA ALA A 424 -2.81 -10.07 -8.77
C ALA A 424 -3.95 -9.26 -8.12
N SER A 425 -3.80 -7.95 -7.96
CA SER A 425 -4.92 -7.03 -7.74
C SER A 425 -5.88 -7.05 -8.95
N SER A 426 -5.36 -6.97 -10.17
CA SER A 426 -6.13 -6.95 -11.41
C SER A 426 -6.93 -8.24 -11.68
N GLU A 427 -6.29 -9.42 -11.61
CA GLU A 427 -6.95 -10.71 -11.86
C GLU A 427 -7.84 -11.18 -10.69
N ALA A 428 -7.55 -10.72 -9.47
CA ALA A 428 -8.41 -11.00 -8.32
C ALA A 428 -9.67 -10.13 -8.27
N LEU A 429 -9.66 -8.99 -8.94
CA LEU A 429 -10.80 -8.06 -8.98
C LEU A 429 -11.62 -8.21 -10.26
N ALA A 430 -11.01 -8.68 -11.35
CA ALA A 430 -11.69 -9.08 -12.58
C ALA A 430 -12.30 -10.48 -12.41
N GLY A 431 -13.46 -10.57 -11.73
CA GLY A 431 -14.21 -11.82 -11.60
C GLY A 431 -14.33 -12.55 -12.94
N THR A 432 -13.66 -13.70 -13.05
CA THR A 432 -13.85 -14.74 -14.09
C THR A 432 -14.32 -14.22 -15.45
N ALA A 433 -13.40 -13.85 -16.33
CA ALA A 433 -13.67 -13.89 -17.76
C ALA A 433 -13.90 -15.36 -18.15
N VAL A 434 -15.16 -15.71 -18.46
CA VAL A 434 -15.51 -16.95 -19.15
C VAL A 434 -14.68 -17.01 -20.44
N PRO A 435 -13.93 -18.09 -20.74
CA PRO A 435 -13.28 -18.21 -22.03
C PRO A 435 -14.36 -18.41 -23.10
N THR A 436 -14.70 -17.32 -23.80
CA THR A 436 -15.41 -17.36 -25.07
C THR A 436 -14.49 -17.99 -26.10
N GLY A 437 -14.72 -19.24 -26.47
CA GLY A 437 -14.11 -19.79 -27.68
C GLY A 437 -13.89 -21.28 -27.74
N LEU A 438 -14.97 -22.06 -27.86
CA LEU A 438 -14.93 -23.28 -28.68
C LEU A 438 -16.14 -23.25 -29.62
N ARG A 439 -15.89 -22.82 -30.86
CA ARG A 439 -16.79 -23.06 -31.99
C ARG A 439 -17.02 -24.58 -32.10
N PRO A 440 -18.27 -25.06 -32.29
CA PRO A 440 -18.47 -26.40 -32.78
C PRO A 440 -18.05 -26.43 -34.25
N SER A 441 -16.91 -27.06 -34.53
CA SER A 441 -16.56 -27.46 -35.89
C SER A 441 -17.60 -28.48 -36.36
N GLY A 442 -18.33 -28.14 -37.42
CA GLY A 442 -19.24 -29.06 -38.07
C GLY A 442 -18.52 -30.30 -38.62
N ARG A 443 -19.18 -31.45 -38.46
CA ARG A 443 -19.09 -32.60 -39.36
C ARG A 443 -20.43 -33.35 -39.30
N GLY A 444 -21.22 -33.25 -40.38
CA GLY A 444 -21.99 -34.42 -40.83
C GLY A 444 -21.01 -35.48 -41.40
N PRO A 445 -21.44 -36.71 -41.73
CA PRO A 445 -22.63 -36.93 -42.57
C PRO A 445 -23.50 -38.18 -42.28
N SER A 446 -24.65 -38.20 -42.98
CA SER A 446 -25.35 -39.35 -43.63
C SER A 446 -25.90 -40.55 -42.81
N ALA A 447 -27.24 -40.56 -42.64
CA ALA A 447 -28.27 -41.48 -43.21
C ALA A 447 -28.07 -43.02 -43.16
N PRO A 448 -29.14 -43.86 -43.26
CA PRO A 448 -30.47 -43.63 -43.86
C PRO A 448 -31.63 -43.43 -42.88
#